data_AF-A0A4P7X0I5-F1
#
_entry.id   AF-A0A4P7X0I5-F1
#
_cell.length_a   1.000
_cell.length_b   1.000
_cell.length_c   1.000
_cell.angle_alpha   90.00
_cell.angle_beta   90.00
_cell.angle_gamma   90.00
#
_symmetry.space_group_name_H-M   'P 1'
#
loop_
_entity.id
_entity.type
_entity.pdbx_description
1 polymer ?
#
loop_
_entity_poly.entity_id
_entity_poly.type
_entity_poly.pdbx_seq_one_letter_code
_entity_poly.pdbx_strand_id
1 'polypeptide(L)'
;MPGPAATLGSMHVCPMLNPGTPPPPHVGGPVVGPGVPTVLIGGKPAAVMGDLCTCIGPPDTIVMGEGTVLIGGKPAATVGSLTAHGGQVTQGEPTVLIGTGVSPATTVMPIHKIPFPTINPTLKVIASITGRRSQLNEAIARQEALREEAETNGYLSLLDFSI
;
A
#
# COMPACT_ATOMS: atom_id res chain seq x y z
N MET A 1 0.36 11.29 -9.22
CA MET A 1 -1.02 11.77 -9.40
C MET A 1 -1.88 11.14 -8.33
N PRO A 2 -2.57 11.92 -7.47
CA PRO A 2 -3.46 11.35 -6.48
C PRO A 2 -4.72 10.79 -7.15
N GLY A 3 -5.18 9.61 -6.73
CA GLY A 3 -6.37 8.98 -7.29
C GLY A 3 -6.53 7.52 -6.87
N PRO A 4 -7.55 6.84 -7.41
CA PRO A 4 -7.74 5.41 -7.21
C PRO A 4 -6.49 4.62 -7.61
N ALA A 5 -6.12 3.64 -6.79
CA ALA A 5 -4.94 2.81 -7.00
C ALA A 5 -5.10 1.94 -8.25
N ALA A 6 -4.08 1.88 -9.10
CA ALA A 6 -4.06 0.95 -10.22
C ALA A 6 -3.59 -0.43 -9.75
N THR A 7 -4.16 -1.46 -10.37
CA THR A 7 -3.85 -2.88 -10.13
C THR A 7 -3.64 -3.60 -11.44
N LEU A 8 -3.11 -4.82 -11.41
CA LEU A 8 -3.12 -5.67 -12.59
C LEU A 8 -4.55 -5.85 -13.11
N GLY A 9 -4.72 -5.71 -14.43
CA GLY A 9 -6.03 -5.65 -15.08
C GLY A 9 -6.63 -4.25 -15.20
N SER A 10 -6.02 -3.21 -14.60
CA SER A 10 -6.48 -1.83 -14.77
C SER A 10 -6.29 -1.36 -16.21
N MET A 11 -7.30 -0.75 -16.79
CA MET A 11 -7.25 -0.31 -18.19
C MET A 11 -6.42 0.96 -18.36
N HIS A 12 -5.65 1.02 -19.46
CA HIS A 12 -5.06 2.26 -19.95
C HIS A 12 -5.64 2.63 -21.32
N VAL A 13 -5.50 3.90 -21.68
CA VAL A 13 -5.74 4.39 -23.05
C VAL A 13 -4.42 4.74 -23.69
N CYS A 14 -4.27 4.45 -24.98
CA CYS A 14 -3.05 4.68 -25.74
C CYS A 14 -3.36 5.52 -26.99
N PRO A 15 -2.84 6.76 -27.10
CA PRO A 15 -3.10 7.63 -28.26
C PRO A 15 -2.14 7.41 -29.43
N MET A 16 -1.16 6.52 -29.27
CA MET A 16 -0.11 6.28 -30.26
C MET A 16 -0.67 5.63 -31.54
N LEU A 17 0.06 5.76 -32.64
CA LEU A 17 -0.27 5.17 -33.93
C LEU A 17 0.91 4.36 -34.44
N ASN A 18 0.64 3.25 -35.12
CA ASN A 18 1.67 2.50 -35.83
C ASN A 18 2.02 3.16 -37.17
N PRO A 19 3.27 3.03 -37.66
CA PRO A 19 3.62 3.43 -39.02
C PRO A 19 2.76 2.70 -40.07
N GLY A 20 2.14 3.43 -40.99
CA GLY A 20 1.27 2.88 -42.05
C GLY A 20 0.36 3.92 -42.68
N THR A 21 -0.33 3.57 -43.77
CA THR A 21 -1.28 4.45 -44.47
C THR A 21 -2.62 3.75 -44.74
N PRO A 22 -3.73 4.16 -44.10
CA PRO A 22 -3.78 5.10 -42.96
C PRO A 22 -3.08 4.50 -41.72
N PRO A 23 -2.52 5.33 -40.82
CA PRO A 23 -1.80 4.84 -39.65
C PRO A 23 -2.75 4.12 -38.68
N PRO A 24 -2.58 2.80 -38.43
CA PRO A 24 -3.46 2.06 -37.55
C PRO A 24 -3.33 2.57 -36.10
N PRO A 25 -4.44 2.85 -35.40
CA PRO A 25 -4.38 3.33 -34.04
C PRO A 25 -3.99 2.24 -33.07
N HIS A 26 -3.25 2.62 -32.04
CA HIS A 26 -3.11 1.79 -30.86
C HIS A 26 -4.45 1.72 -30.13
N VAL A 27 -4.66 0.62 -29.42
CA VAL A 27 -5.79 0.46 -28.50
C VAL A 27 -5.21 0.03 -27.16
N GLY A 28 -5.43 0.84 -26.14
CA GLY A 28 -4.97 0.54 -24.79
C GLY A 28 -5.75 -0.63 -24.19
N GLY A 29 -5.03 -1.45 -23.42
CA GLY A 29 -5.56 -2.63 -22.73
C GLY A 29 -5.19 -2.64 -21.24
N PRO A 30 -5.36 -3.77 -20.55
CA PRO A 30 -5.02 -3.89 -19.14
C PRO A 30 -3.52 -3.75 -18.85
N VAL A 31 -3.19 -3.31 -17.63
CA VAL A 31 -1.88 -3.48 -17.01
C VAL A 31 -1.65 -4.97 -16.76
N VAL A 32 -0.53 -5.51 -17.22
CA VAL A 32 -0.19 -6.95 -17.14
C VAL A 32 1.00 -7.26 -16.24
N GLY A 33 1.78 -6.25 -15.84
CA GLY A 33 2.71 -6.37 -14.71
C GLY A 33 4.19 -6.22 -15.06
N PRO A 34 5.09 -6.67 -14.18
CA PRO A 34 4.89 -7.72 -13.16
C PRO A 34 4.05 -7.34 -11.94
N GLY A 35 3.79 -6.05 -11.68
CA GLY A 35 3.11 -5.61 -10.46
C GLY A 35 3.92 -5.93 -9.21
N VAL A 36 3.28 -5.77 -8.06
CA VAL A 36 3.83 -6.19 -6.76
C VAL A 36 2.91 -7.26 -6.16
N PRO A 37 3.21 -8.57 -6.34
CA PRO A 37 2.30 -9.66 -5.98
C PRO A 37 2.07 -9.79 -4.47
N THR A 38 2.97 -9.24 -3.65
CA THR A 38 2.84 -9.21 -2.19
C THR A 38 1.90 -8.12 -1.68
N VAL A 39 1.57 -7.12 -2.51
CA VAL A 39 0.69 -6.01 -2.14
C VAL A 39 -0.59 -6.11 -2.95
N LEU A 40 -1.64 -6.62 -2.30
CA LEU A 40 -2.94 -6.84 -2.94
C LEU A 40 -3.89 -5.69 -2.65
N ILE A 41 -4.36 -5.03 -3.71
CA ILE A 41 -5.36 -3.97 -3.69
C ILE A 41 -6.61 -4.52 -4.36
N GLY A 42 -7.75 -4.55 -3.66
CA GLY A 42 -8.97 -5.21 -4.17
C GLY A 42 -8.77 -6.70 -4.49
N GLY A 43 -7.81 -7.36 -3.83
CA GLY A 43 -7.45 -8.76 -4.10
C GLY A 43 -6.58 -8.99 -5.34
N LYS A 44 -6.12 -7.93 -6.03
CA LYS A 44 -5.24 -8.00 -7.19
C LYS A 44 -3.89 -7.37 -6.89
N PRO A 45 -2.78 -7.84 -7.50
CA PRO A 45 -1.48 -7.21 -7.31
C PRO A 45 -1.51 -5.73 -7.68
N ALA A 46 -0.90 -4.90 -6.84
CA ALA A 46 -0.77 -3.46 -7.06
C ALA A 46 0.11 -3.19 -8.29
N ALA A 47 -0.32 -2.25 -9.13
CA ALA A 47 0.47 -1.79 -10.26
C ALA A 47 1.42 -0.67 -9.81
N VAL A 48 2.59 -0.62 -10.43
CA VAL A 48 3.67 0.33 -10.10
C VAL A 48 4.30 0.90 -11.37
N MET A 49 5.06 1.98 -11.20
CA MET A 49 5.91 2.49 -12.27
C MET A 49 6.83 1.40 -12.81
N GLY A 50 6.89 1.29 -14.15
CA GLY A 50 7.63 0.27 -14.88
C GLY A 50 6.81 -0.97 -15.23
N ASP A 51 5.56 -1.08 -14.77
CA ASP A 51 4.68 -2.17 -15.23
C ASP A 51 4.25 -1.99 -16.67
N LEU A 52 4.09 -3.12 -17.35
CA LEU A 52 3.67 -3.21 -18.74
C LEU A 52 2.15 -3.15 -18.85
N CYS A 53 1.66 -2.56 -19.93
CA CYS A 53 0.28 -2.59 -20.34
C CYS A 53 0.16 -3.23 -21.73
N THR A 54 -0.84 -4.09 -21.92
CA THR A 54 -1.14 -4.64 -23.25
C THR A 54 -1.67 -3.55 -24.15
N CYS A 55 -1.20 -3.47 -25.38
CA CYS A 55 -1.65 -2.50 -26.36
C CYS A 55 -1.78 -3.19 -27.72
N ILE A 56 -2.72 -2.75 -28.57
CA ILE A 56 -2.76 -3.16 -29.99
C ILE A 56 -1.65 -2.41 -30.74
N GLY A 57 -0.44 -2.91 -30.57
CA GLY A 57 0.84 -2.32 -30.94
C GLY A 57 1.94 -2.99 -30.10
N PRO A 58 3.14 -2.40 -30.00
CA PRO A 58 4.09 -2.78 -28.96
C PRO A 58 3.46 -2.65 -27.57
N PRO A 59 3.88 -3.45 -26.56
CA PRO A 59 3.46 -3.23 -25.17
C PRO A 59 3.83 -1.82 -24.70
N ASP A 60 2.91 -1.18 -23.97
CA ASP A 60 3.15 0.13 -23.35
C ASP A 60 3.71 -0.07 -21.92
N THR A 61 4.31 0.96 -21.34
CA THR A 61 4.89 0.91 -19.99
C THR A 61 4.44 2.11 -19.17
N ILE A 62 4.07 1.89 -17.91
CA ILE A 62 3.77 2.99 -16.98
C ILE A 62 5.08 3.72 -16.64
N VAL A 63 5.19 4.99 -17.01
CA VAL A 63 6.39 5.80 -16.79
C VAL A 63 6.25 6.77 -15.62
N MET A 64 5.04 6.98 -15.11
CA MET A 64 4.79 7.89 -14.00
C MET A 64 3.78 7.32 -13.00
N GLY A 65 4.21 7.17 -11.75
CA GLY A 65 3.37 6.82 -10.60
C GLY A 65 3.23 7.98 -9.60
N GLU A 66 2.65 7.69 -8.44
CA GLU A 66 2.65 8.55 -7.27
C GLU A 66 3.98 8.41 -6.51
N GLY A 67 4.77 9.48 -6.49
CA GLY A 67 6.13 9.47 -5.96
C GLY A 67 6.19 9.43 -4.43
N THR A 68 5.12 9.85 -3.73
CA THR A 68 5.08 9.84 -2.26
C THR A 68 4.70 8.48 -1.68
N VAL A 69 4.17 7.57 -2.50
CA VAL A 69 3.72 6.24 -2.07
C VAL A 69 4.49 5.17 -2.84
N LEU A 70 5.36 4.47 -2.13
CA LEU A 70 6.19 3.41 -2.70
C LEU A 70 5.59 2.04 -2.39
N ILE A 71 5.28 1.27 -3.43
CA ILE A 71 4.83 -0.11 -3.34
C ILE A 71 5.95 -0.98 -3.92
N GLY A 72 6.47 -1.93 -3.15
CA GLY A 72 7.63 -2.73 -3.57
C GLY A 72 8.86 -1.89 -3.91
N GLY A 73 9.01 -0.71 -3.27
CA GLY A 73 10.09 0.23 -3.52
C GLY A 73 9.95 1.09 -4.78
N LYS A 74 8.84 0.97 -5.52
CA LYS A 74 8.57 1.74 -6.75
C LYS A 74 7.36 2.66 -6.57
N PRO A 75 7.32 3.82 -7.24
CA PRO A 75 6.13 4.70 -7.22
C PRO A 75 4.85 3.95 -7.60
N ALA A 76 3.81 4.06 -6.78
CA ALA A 76 2.54 3.37 -6.99
C ALA A 76 1.81 3.92 -8.23
N ALA A 77 1.25 3.06 -9.08
CA ALA A 77 0.45 3.54 -10.19
C ALA A 77 -0.99 3.89 -9.73
N THR A 78 -1.57 4.93 -10.31
CA THR A 78 -2.92 5.42 -10.02
C THR A 78 -3.66 5.73 -11.31
N VAL A 79 -4.97 5.97 -11.22
CA VAL A 79 -5.71 6.57 -12.34
C VAL A 79 -5.08 7.91 -12.70
N GLY A 80 -4.71 8.08 -13.96
CA GLY A 80 -3.94 9.23 -14.46
C GLY A 80 -2.43 9.01 -14.53
N SER A 81 -1.92 7.85 -14.09
CA SER A 81 -0.53 7.46 -14.31
C SER A 81 -0.20 7.43 -15.81
N LEU A 82 0.84 8.17 -16.21
CA LEU A 82 1.24 8.30 -17.61
C LEU A 82 1.97 7.05 -18.10
N THR A 83 1.80 6.75 -19.38
CA THR A 83 2.48 5.65 -20.07
C THR A 83 3.44 6.14 -21.15
N ALA A 84 4.38 5.29 -21.55
CA ALA A 84 5.45 5.62 -22.50
C ALA A 84 4.92 6.01 -23.89
N HIS A 85 3.77 5.46 -24.29
CA HIS A 85 3.10 5.84 -25.53
C HIS A 85 2.33 7.17 -25.44
N GLY A 86 2.49 7.94 -24.37
CA GLY A 86 1.78 9.20 -24.13
C GLY A 86 0.34 9.01 -23.68
N GLY A 87 -0.02 7.79 -23.29
CA GLY A 87 -1.32 7.44 -22.75
C GLY A 87 -1.39 7.60 -21.23
N GLN A 88 -2.48 7.10 -20.65
CA GLN A 88 -2.64 7.05 -19.21
C GLN A 88 -3.52 5.89 -18.75
N VAL A 89 -3.32 5.47 -17.51
CA VAL A 89 -4.24 4.55 -16.82
C VAL A 89 -5.57 5.27 -16.55
N THR A 90 -6.68 4.64 -16.91
CA THR A 90 -8.04 5.24 -16.81
C THR A 90 -8.94 4.50 -15.83
N GLN A 91 -8.56 3.30 -15.40
CA GLN A 91 -9.29 2.52 -14.41
C GLN A 91 -8.38 2.17 -13.25
N GLY A 92 -8.94 2.13 -12.05
CA GLY A 92 -8.28 1.69 -10.83
C GLY A 92 -9.29 1.10 -9.86
N GLU A 93 -8.80 0.65 -8.72
CA GLU A 93 -9.61 0.11 -7.64
C GLU A 93 -10.28 1.27 -6.87
N PRO A 94 -11.62 1.42 -6.94
CA PRO A 94 -12.31 2.57 -6.36
C PRO A 94 -12.27 2.62 -4.82
N THR A 95 -11.98 1.50 -4.16
CA THR A 95 -11.94 1.41 -2.70
C THR A 95 -10.64 1.93 -2.08
N VAL A 96 -9.58 2.07 -2.88
CA VAL A 96 -8.25 2.48 -2.39
C VAL A 96 -7.81 3.75 -3.11
N LEU A 97 -7.71 4.84 -2.35
CA LEU A 97 -7.24 6.13 -2.84
C LEU A 97 -5.79 6.34 -2.41
N ILE A 98 -4.91 6.55 -3.39
CA ILE A 98 -3.50 6.91 -3.17
C ILE A 98 -3.39 8.41 -3.34
N GLY A 99 -2.99 9.12 -2.29
CA GLY A 99 -2.88 10.57 -2.28
C GLY A 99 -1.44 11.09 -2.37
N THR A 100 -1.31 12.35 -2.77
CA THR A 100 -0.10 13.15 -2.60
C THR A 100 -0.15 13.82 -1.23
N GLY A 101 0.45 13.18 -0.23
CA GLY A 101 0.63 13.80 1.09
C GLY A 101 2.06 14.29 1.21
N VAL A 102 2.26 15.55 1.58
CA VAL A 102 3.53 15.94 2.22
C VAL A 102 3.54 15.25 3.58
N SER A 103 4.20 14.10 3.69
CA SER A 103 4.44 13.53 5.01
C SER A 103 5.36 14.50 5.74
N PRO A 104 4.90 15.16 6.83
CA PRO A 104 5.86 15.79 7.74
C PRO A 104 6.81 14.68 8.20
N ALA A 105 8.08 15.02 8.48
CA ALA A 105 9.06 14.06 8.97
C ALA A 105 8.41 13.20 10.05
N THR A 106 8.15 11.93 9.73
CA THR A 106 7.45 11.03 10.63
C THR A 106 8.45 10.73 11.73
N THR A 107 8.41 11.51 12.80
CA THR A 107 8.95 11.05 14.07
C THR A 107 7.96 10.00 14.54
N VAL A 108 8.02 8.80 13.94
CA VAL A 108 7.35 7.64 14.50
C VAL A 108 7.83 7.62 15.94
N MET A 109 6.90 7.66 16.89
CA MET A 109 7.27 7.56 18.28
C MET A 109 8.05 6.25 18.41
N PRO A 110 9.35 6.31 18.74
CA PRO A 110 10.14 5.10 18.79
C PRO A 110 9.50 4.20 19.85
N ILE A 111 9.56 2.90 19.63
CA ILE A 111 8.71 1.96 20.36
C ILE A 111 8.85 2.06 21.88
N HIS A 112 10.05 2.40 22.35
CA HIS A 112 10.37 2.65 23.76
C HIS A 112 9.68 3.90 24.37
N LYS A 113 9.10 4.79 23.56
CA LYS A 113 8.34 5.97 24.00
C LYS A 113 6.84 5.77 23.98
N ILE A 114 6.33 4.61 23.55
CA ILE A 114 4.90 4.32 23.57
C ILE A 114 4.41 4.28 25.03
N PRO A 115 3.47 5.16 25.44
CA PRO A 115 3.00 5.23 26.81
C PRO A 115 2.00 4.10 27.08
N PHE A 116 2.50 2.91 27.38
CA PHE A 116 1.65 1.83 27.88
C PHE A 116 1.10 2.21 29.27
N PRO A 117 -0.22 2.09 29.51
CA PRO A 117 -0.83 2.48 30.77
C PRO A 117 -0.33 1.58 31.90
N THR A 118 0.18 2.19 32.97
CA THR A 118 0.61 1.47 34.17
C THR A 118 -0.58 1.10 35.03
N ILE A 119 -0.77 -0.18 35.30
CA ILE A 119 -1.88 -0.66 36.13
C ILE A 119 -1.52 -0.41 37.60
N ASN A 120 -2.24 0.54 38.21
CA ASN A 120 -2.10 0.85 39.63
C ASN A 120 -2.80 -0.23 40.51
N PRO A 121 -2.46 -0.32 41.80
CA PRO A 121 -3.05 -1.31 42.70
C PRO A 121 -4.58 -1.16 42.81
N THR A 122 -5.07 0.08 42.75
CA THR A 122 -6.51 0.42 42.77
C THR A 122 -7.27 -0.18 41.59
N LEU A 123 -6.72 -0.14 40.38
CA LEU A 123 -7.32 -0.76 39.18
C LEU A 123 -7.36 -2.28 39.30
N LYS A 124 -6.35 -2.90 39.92
CA LYS A 124 -6.32 -4.35 40.16
C LYS A 124 -7.42 -4.80 41.13
N VAL A 125 -7.68 -3.97 42.15
CA VAL A 125 -8.78 -4.16 43.10
C VAL A 125 -10.13 -3.92 42.41
N ILE A 126 -10.28 -2.83 41.65
CA ILE A 126 -11.51 -2.51 40.90
C ILE A 126 -11.84 -3.61 39.89
N ALA A 127 -10.84 -4.15 39.19
CA ALA A 127 -11.03 -5.28 38.28
C ALA A 127 -11.42 -6.58 39.00
N SER A 128 -10.98 -6.75 40.25
CA SER A 128 -11.37 -7.91 41.07
C SER A 128 -12.81 -7.83 41.58
N ILE A 129 -13.30 -6.64 41.93
CA ILE A 129 -14.70 -6.45 42.37
C ILE A 129 -15.69 -6.44 41.20
N THR A 130 -15.25 -6.02 40.00
CA THR A 130 -16.08 -6.00 38.79
C THR A 130 -16.06 -7.31 38.01
N GLY A 131 -15.35 -8.34 38.50
CA GLY A 131 -15.24 -9.65 37.84
C GLY A 131 -14.37 -9.66 36.58
N ARG A 132 -13.67 -8.55 36.26
CA ARG A 132 -12.81 -8.39 35.06
C ARG A 132 -11.34 -8.73 35.33
N ARG A 133 -11.05 -9.50 36.38
CA ARG A 133 -9.68 -9.80 36.83
C ARG A 133 -8.89 -10.63 35.82
N SER A 134 -9.53 -11.58 35.13
CA SER A 134 -8.90 -12.38 34.08
C SER A 134 -8.47 -11.51 32.90
N GLN A 135 -9.35 -10.63 32.42
CA GLN A 135 -9.08 -9.69 31.34
C GLN A 135 -7.94 -8.71 31.68
N LEU A 136 -7.89 -8.23 32.93
CA LEU A 136 -6.81 -7.34 33.36
C LEU A 136 -5.45 -8.06 33.40
N ASN A 137 -5.41 -9.30 33.90
CA ASN A 137 -4.19 -10.10 33.92
C ASN A 137 -3.72 -10.46 32.51
N GLU A 138 -4.64 -10.77 31.59
CA GLU A 138 -4.32 -11.03 30.18
C GLU A 138 -3.79 -9.76 29.49
N ALA A 139 -4.36 -8.59 29.78
CA ALA A 139 -3.88 -7.31 29.27
C ALA A 139 -2.47 -6.96 29.80
N ILE A 140 -2.16 -7.27 31.08
CA ILE A 140 -0.82 -7.12 31.66
C ILE A 140 0.18 -7.99 30.89
N ALA A 141 -0.14 -9.28 30.75
CA ALA A 141 0.73 -10.22 30.07
C ALA A 141 1.00 -9.82 28.61
N ARG A 142 -0.03 -9.31 27.90
CA ARG A 142 0.15 -8.76 26.55
C ARG A 142 0.99 -7.48 26.53
N GLN A 143 0.79 -6.57 27.48
CA GLN A 143 1.60 -5.35 27.58
C GLN A 143 3.07 -5.66 27.87
N GLU A 144 3.35 -6.67 28.69
CA GLU A 144 4.70 -7.16 28.97
C GLU A 144 5.32 -7.80 27.73
N ALA A 145 4.59 -8.69 27.04
CA ALA A 145 5.07 -9.30 25.79
C ALA A 145 5.36 -8.26 24.69
N LEU A 146 4.51 -7.24 24.53
CA LEU A 146 4.75 -6.14 23.58
C LEU A 146 5.98 -5.31 23.94
N ARG A 147 6.29 -5.14 25.23
CA ARG A 147 7.49 -4.44 25.68
C ARG A 147 8.74 -5.29 25.42
N GLU A 148 8.68 -6.58 25.72
CA GLU A 148 9.79 -7.51 25.49
C GLU A 148 10.12 -7.62 23.98
N GLU A 149 9.10 -7.75 23.13
CA GLU A 149 9.24 -7.79 21.67
C GLU A 149 9.78 -6.48 21.10
N ALA A 150 9.29 -5.35 21.62
CA ALA A 150 9.79 -4.03 21.29
C ALA A 150 11.28 -3.85 21.65
N GLU A 151 11.71 -4.39 22.78
CA GLU A 151 13.09 -4.34 23.26
C GLU A 151 14.01 -5.27 22.46
N THR A 152 13.53 -6.43 22.00
CA THR A 152 14.32 -7.38 21.22
C THR A 152 14.52 -6.93 19.77
N ASN A 153 13.44 -6.52 19.10
CA ASN A 153 13.45 -6.28 17.65
C ASN A 153 13.53 -4.78 17.29
N GLY A 154 13.32 -3.88 18.26
CA GLY A 154 13.19 -2.44 18.00
C GLY A 154 11.89 -2.03 17.33
N TYR A 155 11.06 -3.00 16.92
CA TYR A 155 9.71 -2.87 16.37
C TYR A 155 8.86 -4.07 16.82
N LEU A 156 7.53 -3.97 16.74
CA LEU A 156 6.64 -5.11 17.00
C LEU A 156 6.66 -6.04 15.78
N SER A 157 7.33 -7.19 15.91
CA SER A 157 7.48 -8.20 14.85
C SER A 157 6.25 -9.08 14.63
N LEU A 158 5.25 -9.08 15.51
CA LEU A 158 3.96 -9.76 15.31
C LEU A 158 3.11 -9.12 14.20
N LEU A 159 3.64 -8.10 13.52
CA LEU A 159 3.30 -7.75 12.15
C LEU A 159 4.43 -8.21 11.22
N ASP A 160 4.68 -9.52 11.18
CA ASP A 160 5.61 -10.13 10.24
C ASP A 160 4.99 -10.01 8.84
N PHE A 161 5.31 -8.94 8.12
CA PHE A 161 4.96 -8.75 6.70
C PHE A 161 5.92 -9.50 5.77
N SER A 162 6.67 -10.48 6.28
CA SER A 162 7.45 -11.40 5.48
C SER A 162 6.53 -12.51 4.96
N ILE A 163 6.13 -12.39 3.70
CA ILE A 163 5.78 -13.51 2.82
C ILE A 163 7.08 -14.01 2.20
#